data_AF-A0A5K1BSD7-F1
#
_entry.id   AF-A0A5K1BSD7-F1
#
_cell.length_a   1.000
_cell.length_b   1.000
_cell.length_c   1.000
_cell.angle_alpha   90.00
_cell.angle_beta   90.00
_cell.angle_gamma   90.00
#
_symmetry.space_group_name_H-M   'P 1'
#
loop_
_entity.id
_entity.type
_entity.pdbx_description
1 polymer ?
#
loop_
_entity_poly.entity_id
_entity_poly.type
_entity_poly.pdbx_seq_one_letter_code
_entity_poly.pdbx_strand_id
1 'polypeptide(L)'
;DLTSHARILENNKQWDGEKSIILTCSFTPGSCSLTAYKLTPTGYEWGRLNKDTGSNPHGYLPTHYEKVQLLLSDRFLGFYM
;
A
#
# COMPACT_ATOMS: atom_id res chain seq x y z
N ASP A 1 6.15 -2.49 -2.59
CA ASP A 1 4.79 -2.00 -2.24
C ASP A 1 4.60 -0.55 -2.60
N LEU A 2 5.31 0.39 -1.95
CA LEU A 2 5.13 1.82 -2.15
C LEU A 2 5.31 2.28 -3.61
N THR A 3 6.46 1.97 -4.22
CA THR A 3 6.75 2.28 -5.63
C THR A 3 5.68 1.70 -6.58
N SER A 4 5.26 0.46 -6.32
CA SER A 4 4.25 -0.21 -7.15
C SER A 4 2.89 0.47 -7.04
N HIS A 5 2.44 0.80 -5.82
CA HIS A 5 1.16 1.47 -5.61
C HIS A 5 1.16 2.89 -6.21
N ALA A 6 2.25 3.64 -6.05
CA ALA A 6 2.37 4.97 -6.66
C ALA A 6 2.29 4.92 -8.20
N ARG A 7 2.95 3.93 -8.84
CA ARG A 7 2.83 3.74 -10.31
C ARG A 7 1.44 3.31 -10.74
N ILE A 8 0.74 2.48 -9.96
CA ILE A 8 -0.64 2.11 -10.25
C ILE A 8 -1.54 3.36 -10.21
N LEU A 9 -1.40 4.20 -9.18
CA LEU A 9 -2.14 5.46 -9.07
C LEU A 9 -1.84 6.40 -10.24
N GLU A 10 -0.58 6.58 -10.62
CA GLU A 10 -0.17 7.41 -11.77
C GLU A 10 -0.81 6.93 -13.09
N ASN A 11 -0.83 5.61 -13.30
CA ASN A 11 -1.36 5.01 -14.53
C ASN A 11 -2.91 4.93 -14.53
N ASN A 12 -3.57 5.08 -13.38
CA ASN A 12 -5.01 4.92 -13.23
C ASN A 12 -5.62 6.13 -12.53
N LYS A 13 -5.87 7.20 -13.30
CA LYS A 13 -6.44 8.46 -12.78
C LYS A 13 -7.79 8.34 -12.07
N GLN A 14 -8.50 7.24 -12.27
CA GLN A 14 -9.75 6.93 -11.59
C GLN A 14 -9.55 6.46 -10.12
N TRP A 15 -8.33 6.09 -9.74
CA TRP A 15 -8.01 5.70 -8.37
C TRP A 15 -7.70 6.94 -7.54
N ASP A 16 -8.36 7.04 -6.39
CA ASP A 16 -8.17 8.11 -5.44
C ASP A 16 -7.09 7.69 -4.43
N GLY A 17 -5.98 8.44 -4.36
CA GLY A 17 -4.88 8.16 -3.44
C GLY A 17 -5.27 8.23 -1.96
N GLU A 18 -6.34 8.96 -1.62
CA GLU A 18 -6.85 9.04 -0.25
C GLU A 18 -7.74 7.84 0.13
N LYS A 19 -8.22 7.08 -0.87
CA LYS A 19 -9.14 5.94 -0.67
C LYS A 19 -8.53 4.59 -1.06
N SER A 20 -7.40 4.59 -1.74
CA SER A 20 -6.70 3.39 -2.18
C SER A 20 -5.68 2.98 -1.12
N ILE A 21 -5.64 1.68 -0.79
CA ILE A 21 -4.76 1.14 0.26
C ILE A 21 -3.91 -0.01 -0.26
N ILE A 22 -2.84 -0.30 0.48
CA ILE A 22 -2.04 -1.51 0.37
C ILE A 22 -2.40 -2.39 1.57
N LEU A 23 -2.92 -3.59 1.31
CA LEU A 23 -3.16 -4.60 2.33
C LEU A 23 -2.01 -5.62 2.28
N THR A 24 -1.16 -5.62 3.30
CA THR A 24 -0.08 -6.59 3.46
C THR A 24 -0.59 -7.78 4.27
N CYS A 25 -0.46 -8.99 3.72
CA CYS A 25 -0.66 -10.24 4.44
C CYS A 25 0.69 -10.90 4.68
N SER A 26 1.11 -10.92 5.94
CA SER A 26 2.37 -11.50 6.37
C SER A 26 2.13 -12.88 6.97
N PHE A 27 2.85 -13.89 6.47
CA PHE A 27 2.82 -15.23 7.04
C PHE A 27 3.68 -15.28 8.30
N THR A 28 3.04 -15.49 9.44
CA THR A 28 3.66 -15.71 10.74
C THR A 28 3.55 -17.19 11.10
N PRO A 29 4.41 -17.77 11.95
CA PRO A 29 4.32 -19.19 12.29
C PRO A 29 2.92 -19.58 12.78
N GLY A 30 2.25 -20.48 12.05
CA GLY A 30 0.90 -20.95 12.36
C GLY A 30 -0.23 -19.91 12.19
N SER A 31 0.02 -18.77 11.55
CA SER A 31 -0.94 -17.66 11.49
C SER A 31 -0.69 -16.72 10.29
N CYS A 32 -1.56 -15.73 10.11
CA CYS A 32 -1.29 -14.60 9.22
C CYS A 32 -1.58 -13.29 9.96
N SER A 33 -0.77 -12.27 9.66
CA SER A 33 -0.93 -10.92 10.19
C SER A 33 -1.25 -9.97 9.04
N LEU A 34 -2.35 -9.24 9.17
CA LEU A 34 -2.79 -8.24 8.19
C LEU A 34 -2.43 -6.84 8.67
N THR A 35 -1.96 -5.99 7.77
CA THR A 35 -1.82 -4.54 8.03
C THR A 35 -2.16 -3.76 6.77
N ALA A 36 -2.89 -2.66 6.94
CA ALA A 36 -3.27 -1.77 5.85
C ALA A 36 -2.47 -0.46 5.92
N TYR A 37 -2.06 0.03 4.75
CA TYR A 37 -1.32 1.27 4.59
C TYR A 37 -1.92 2.12 3.48
N LYS A 38 -1.79 3.44 3.62
CA LYS A 38 -2.07 4.42 2.57
C LYS A 38 -0.80 5.20 2.27
N LEU A 39 -0.62 5.65 1.03
CA LEU A 39 0.48 6.55 0.70
C LEU A 39 0.19 7.96 1.23
N THR A 40 1.24 8.62 1.69
CA THR A 40 1.19 10.08 1.88
C THR A 40 1.44 10.77 0.53
N PRO A 41 1.07 12.06 0.37
CA PRO A 41 1.38 12.80 -0.85
C PRO A 41 2.88 12.79 -1.19
N THR A 42 3.75 12.90 -0.19
CA THR A 42 5.21 12.84 -0.37
C THR A 42 5.66 11.44 -0.79
N GLY A 43 5.05 10.38 -0.25
CA GLY A 43 5.32 9.01 -0.66
C GLY A 43 4.87 8.69 -2.08
N TYR A 44 3.75 9.25 -2.52
CA TYR A 44 3.31 9.16 -3.91
C TYR A 44 4.34 9.79 -4.86
N GLU A 45 4.74 11.03 -4.59
CA GLU A 45 5.72 11.78 -5.39
C GLU A 45 7.07 11.07 -5.47
N TRP A 46 7.57 10.55 -4.35
CA TRP A 46 8.80 9.76 -4.35
C TRP A 46 8.61 8.43 -5.10
N GLY A 47 7.51 7.73 -4.84
CA GLY A 47 7.25 6.39 -5.38
C GLY A 47 7.06 6.37 -6.90
N ARG A 48 6.42 7.39 -7.48
CA ARG A 48 6.22 7.49 -8.94
C ARG A 48 7.53 7.73 -9.70
N LEU A 49 8.49 8.42 -9.07
CA LEU A 49 9.78 8.75 -9.66
C LEU A 49 10.86 7.69 -9.39
N ASN A 50 10.71 6.90 -8.34
CA ASN A 50 11.69 5.88 -7.97
C ASN A 50 11.86 4.83 -9.08
N LYS A 51 13.11 4.58 -9.48
CA LYS A 51 13.51 3.56 -10.47
C LYS A 51 14.29 2.40 -9.84
N ASP A 52 14.77 2.57 -8.62
CA ASP A 52 15.52 1.55 -7.90
C ASP A 52 14.55 0.54 -7.25
N THR A 53 14.79 -0.74 -7.53
CA THR A 53 14.00 -1.87 -7.01
C THR A 53 14.72 -2.63 -5.89
N GLY A 54 15.89 -2.14 -5.44
CA GLY A 54 16.59 -2.68 -4.28
C GLY A 54 15.81 -2.49 -2.98
N SER A 55 16.26 -3.15 -1.91
CA SER A 55 15.60 -3.10 -0.60
C SER A 55 15.80 -1.77 0.14
N ASN A 56 16.85 -1.02 -0.19
CA ASN A 56 17.18 0.27 0.44
C ASN A 56 17.36 1.36 -0.62
N PRO A 57 16.29 1.70 -1.36
CA PRO A 57 16.36 2.70 -2.41
C PRO A 57 16.64 4.08 -1.80
N HIS A 58 17.42 4.88 -2.51
CA HIS A 58 17.84 6.19 -2.03
C HIS A 58 16.65 7.13 -1.76
N GLY A 59 16.66 7.80 -0.60
CA GLY A 59 15.63 8.76 -0.22
C GLY A 59 14.32 8.14 0.27
N TYR A 60 14.24 6.81 0.44
CA TYR A 60 13.10 6.18 1.09
C TYR A 60 12.98 6.61 2.56
N LEU A 61 11.78 7.02 2.96
CA LEU A 61 11.48 7.43 4.33
C LEU A 61 10.23 6.70 4.86
N PRO A 62 10.18 6.36 6.15
CA PRO A 62 8.98 5.78 6.78
C PRO A 62 7.75 6.70 6.73
N THR A 63 7.93 8.00 6.51
CA THR A 63 6.86 9.01 6.38
C THR A 63 6.15 8.98 5.02
N HIS A 64 6.59 8.14 4.09
CA HIS A 64 5.98 7.98 2.77
C HIS A 64 4.65 7.20 2.80
N TYR A 65 4.32 6.60 3.94
CA TYR A 65 3.06 5.89 4.13
C TYR A 65 2.56 6.06 5.56
N GLU A 66 1.27 5.86 5.74
CA GLU A 66 0.62 5.84 7.05
C GLU A 66 -0.20 4.57 7.21
N LYS A 67 -0.32 4.10 8.46
CA LYS A 67 -1.19 2.97 8.79
C LYS A 67 -2.63 3.45 8.81
N VAL A 68 -3.53 2.64 8.28
CA VAL A 68 -4.97 2.90 8.31
C VAL A 68 -5.72 1.80 9.04
N GLN A 69 -6.91 2.12 9.54
CA GLN A 69 -7.74 1.17 10.27
C GLN A 69 -8.25 0.06 9.35
N LEU A 70 -8.15 -1.18 9.82
CA LEU A 70 -8.68 -2.37 9.16
C LEU A 70 -9.50 -3.18 10.17
N LEU A 71 -10.70 -3.59 9.78
CA LEU A 71 -11.57 -4.47 10.56
C LEU A 71 -11.94 -5.70 9.73
N LEU A 72 -11.89 -6.87 10.35
CA LEU A 72 -12.39 -8.12 9.77
C LEU A 72 -13.84 -8.32 10.22
N SER A 73 -14.70 -8.71 9.29
CA SER A 73 -16.14 -8.85 9.52
C SER A 73 -16.64 -10.15 8.92
N ASP A 74 -17.48 -10.84 9.69
CA ASP A 74 -18.26 -12.02 9.30
C ASP A 74 -19.71 -11.66 8.90
N ARG A 75 -20.09 -10.38 8.99
CA ARG A 75 -21.46 -9.90 8.76
C ARG A 75 -21.92 -9.95 7.30
N PHE A 76 -20.99 -10.02 6.36
CA PHE A 76 -21.26 -10.05 4.93
C PHE A 76 -20.19 -10.83 4.19
N LEU A 77 -20.54 -11.36 3.02
CA LEU A 77 -19.67 -12.19 2.20
C LEU A 77 -19.21 -11.42 0.96
N GLY A 78 -17.91 -11.39 0.71
CA GLY A 78 -17.34 -10.94 -0.57
C GLY A 78 -17.36 -12.05 -1.63
N PHE A 79 -16.95 -11.73 -2.86
CA PHE A 79 -16.85 -12.69 -3.96
C PHE A 79 -15.54 -12.48 -4.74
N TYR A 80 -15.15 -13.48 -5.53
CA TYR A 80 -14.03 -13.41 -6.47
C TYR A 80 -14.57 -13.23 -7.90
N MET A 81 -13.84 -12.49 -8.73
CA MET A 81 -14.09 -12.31 -10.17
C MET A 81 -13.04 -13.02 -11.00
#